data_AF-A0A6D2L6C6-F1
#
_entry.id   AF-A0A6D2L6C6-F1
#
_cell.length_a   1.000
_cell.length_b   1.000
_cell.length_c   1.000
_cell.angle_alpha   90.00
_cell.angle_beta   90.00
_cell.angle_gamma   90.00
#
_symmetry.space_group_name_H-M   'P 1'
#
loop_
_entity.id
_entity.type
_entity.pdbx_description
1 polymer ?
#
loop_
_entity_poly.entity_id
_entity_poly.type
_entity_poly.pdbx_seq_one_letter_code
_entity_poly.pdbx_strand_id
1 'polypeptide(L)'
;MVCHGFISKPKPRSFGVHKHERRNRNHQSGCSAAAGSIFTSLNMSIFTFHNRLLRCVSRFFRLASATPSRRGTMKQGYKKLEKPLRKGNDKKRTIFLDLDETLVHASMQPPVRVNVDFTVRIKIEGAVIPMFVVKRPGVTEFLDKIGKNFRVVVFTAGLPEYASQVLDKLDKNRVISQRLYRDSCTEMNGRYAKDLSLFARTDLGNVLLVDDNPFSYLLQPDNGVHIKPFVDDMEDQELMKLAEFFDKCYQYEDLRDAASEFLSNKN
;
A
#
# COMPACT_ATOMS: atom_id res chain seq x y z
N MET A 1 72.58 -26.16 51.84
CA MET A 1 72.40 -26.17 53.30
C MET A 1 73.49 -25.30 53.92
N VAL A 2 73.25 -23.99 54.06
CA VAL A 2 74.02 -23.06 54.91
C VAL A 2 73.03 -22.00 55.40
N CYS A 3 73.00 -21.82 56.71
CA CYS A 3 72.06 -20.99 57.46
C CYS A 3 72.71 -19.67 57.93
N HIS A 4 71.83 -18.68 58.23
CA HIS A 4 71.97 -17.48 59.08
C HIS A 4 73.04 -16.43 58.71
N GLY A 5 72.84 -15.11 58.87
CA GLY A 5 71.73 -14.34 59.41
C GLY A 5 72.11 -12.84 59.48
N PHE A 6 71.08 -11.98 59.44
CA PHE A 6 70.89 -10.62 59.98
C PHE A 6 72.01 -9.55 59.89
N ILE A 7 71.63 -8.35 59.41
CA ILE A 7 71.51 -7.11 60.21
C ILE A 7 70.79 -6.02 59.39
N SER A 8 69.79 -5.42 60.02
CA SER A 8 68.91 -4.35 59.57
C SER A 8 69.43 -2.97 59.99
N LYS A 9 69.24 -1.91 59.17
CA LYS A 9 69.16 -0.47 59.57
C LYS A 9 68.50 0.39 58.45
N PRO A 10 67.97 1.59 58.76
CA PRO A 10 66.56 1.94 58.49
C PRO A 10 66.27 2.94 57.34
N LYS A 11 64.99 3.06 56.98
CA LYS A 11 64.38 4.07 56.09
C LYS A 11 64.36 5.48 56.69
N PRO A 12 64.35 6.52 55.84
CA PRO A 12 63.65 7.77 56.11
C PRO A 12 62.47 8.01 55.14
N ARG A 13 61.32 8.42 55.70
CA ARG A 13 60.30 9.29 55.09
C ARG A 13 60.71 10.73 55.45
N SER A 14 60.41 11.83 54.77
CA SER A 14 59.49 12.25 53.69
C SER A 14 59.90 13.68 53.31
N PHE A 15 59.42 14.20 52.17
CA PHE A 15 58.73 15.49 52.00
C PHE A 15 58.86 15.94 50.54
N GLY A 16 57.72 16.24 49.93
CA GLY A 16 57.59 16.57 48.51
C GLY A 16 57.82 18.03 48.22
N VAL A 17 58.12 18.32 46.94
CA VAL A 17 57.86 19.60 46.29
C VAL A 17 57.44 19.32 44.84
N HIS A 18 56.45 20.08 44.42
CA HIS A 18 55.70 20.02 43.17
C HIS A 18 56.44 20.46 41.90
N LYS A 19 55.86 20.02 40.77
CA LYS A 19 55.86 20.56 39.40
C LYS A 19 57.06 20.22 38.51
N HIS A 20 56.84 19.26 37.61
CA HIS A 20 56.99 19.50 36.17
C HIS A 20 56.20 18.44 35.37
N GLU A 21 55.86 18.84 34.15
CA GLU A 21 55.56 17.99 32.99
C GLU A 21 54.15 17.42 32.75
N ARG A 22 53.56 18.02 31.70
CA ARG A 22 52.59 17.44 30.76
C ARG A 22 52.81 15.94 30.53
N ARG A 23 51.80 15.14 30.85
CA ARG A 23 51.49 13.90 30.12
C ARG A 23 49.99 13.66 30.17
N ASN A 24 49.40 13.65 28.98
CA ASN A 24 47.99 13.45 28.70
C ASN A 24 47.65 11.97 28.89
N ARG A 25 46.79 11.62 29.87
CA ARG A 25 46.13 10.31 29.96
C ARG A 25 44.74 10.43 30.59
N ASN A 26 43.76 10.00 29.80
CA ASN A 26 42.52 9.33 30.14
C ASN A 26 41.80 9.70 31.44
N HIS A 27 40.69 10.43 31.27
CA HIS A 27 39.47 10.09 31.99
C HIS A 27 38.44 9.55 30.98
N GLN A 28 38.19 8.25 31.10
CA GLN A 28 36.92 7.66 30.74
C GLN A 28 35.87 8.29 31.63
N SER A 29 34.90 8.97 31.03
CA SER A 29 33.59 9.16 31.63
C SER A 29 32.53 9.17 30.53
N GLY A 30 31.82 8.05 30.42
CA GLY A 30 30.43 8.01 29.99
C GLY A 30 30.13 8.26 28.53
N CYS A 31 30.41 7.28 27.66
CA CYS A 31 29.46 7.00 26.59
C CYS A 31 28.19 6.43 27.24
N SER A 32 27.04 7.08 27.07
CA SER A 32 25.77 6.39 26.84
C SER A 32 24.62 7.35 26.55
N ALA A 33 23.96 7.05 25.43
CA ALA A 33 22.51 7.13 25.26
C ALA A 33 21.83 8.51 25.40
N ALA A 34 22.01 9.36 24.38
CA ALA A 34 21.06 10.43 24.07
C ALA A 34 20.44 10.30 22.65
N ALA A 35 20.59 9.13 22.01
CA ALA A 35 19.87 8.77 20.78
C ALA A 35 18.75 7.72 21.02
N GLY A 36 18.67 7.17 22.24
CA GLY A 36 17.74 6.09 22.61
C GLY A 36 16.41 6.55 23.22
N SER A 37 16.16 7.86 23.33
CA SER A 37 15.04 8.40 24.10
C SER A 37 13.94 9.06 23.25
N ILE A 38 14.21 9.28 21.95
CA ILE A 38 13.18 9.73 20.99
C ILE A 38 12.44 8.53 20.37
N PHE A 39 13.10 7.36 20.28
CA PHE A 39 12.49 6.14 19.74
C PHE A 39 11.58 5.39 20.73
N THR A 40 11.68 5.66 22.03
CA THR A 40 10.89 5.00 23.07
C THR A 40 9.67 5.80 23.54
N SER A 41 9.48 7.02 23.02
CA SER A 41 8.35 7.91 23.34
C SER A 41 7.45 8.26 22.15
N LEU A 42 7.75 7.76 20.95
CA LEU A 42 6.90 7.86 19.74
C LEU A 42 6.03 6.62 19.51
N ASN A 43 5.78 5.84 20.56
CA ASN A 43 5.02 4.61 20.46
C ASN A 43 3.66 4.74 21.17
N MET A 44 2.69 5.31 20.45
CA MET A 44 1.23 5.03 20.52
C MET A 44 0.40 5.78 19.46
N SER A 45 1.00 6.64 18.61
CA SER A 45 0.25 7.35 17.53
C SER A 45 0.79 7.19 16.11
N ILE A 46 1.90 6.47 15.90
CA ILE A 46 2.49 6.24 14.57
C ILE A 46 2.24 4.79 14.06
N PHE A 47 1.70 3.91 14.90
CA PHE A 47 1.49 2.49 14.58
C PHE A 47 0.23 2.18 13.75
N THR A 48 -0.41 3.19 13.15
CA THR A 48 -1.61 3.07 12.31
C THR A 48 -1.31 3.30 10.83
N PHE A 49 -0.14 2.87 10.35
CA PHE A 49 0.23 3.05 8.95
C PHE A 49 0.92 1.83 8.35
N HIS A 50 0.26 0.66 8.39
CA HIS A 50 0.02 -0.21 7.21
C HIS A 50 -0.78 -1.47 7.59
N ASN A 51 -1.95 -1.59 6.94
CA ASN A 51 -2.78 -2.77 6.66
C ASN A 51 -2.80 -3.96 7.64
N ARG A 52 -3.40 -3.73 8.81
CA ARG A 52 -4.39 -4.68 9.37
C ARG A 52 -5.43 -3.94 10.20
N LEU A 53 -6.33 -3.28 9.49
CA LEU A 53 -7.68 -3.03 10.01
C LEU A 53 -8.45 -4.36 9.96
N LEU A 54 -8.06 -5.34 10.79
CA LEU A 54 -8.88 -6.48 11.22
C LEU A 54 -8.52 -6.93 12.66
N ARG A 55 -9.25 -6.33 13.61
CA ARG A 55 -9.93 -6.88 14.80
C ARG A 55 -9.14 -7.58 15.93
N CYS A 56 -9.35 -7.07 17.15
CA CYS A 56 -9.60 -7.72 18.47
C CYS A 56 -9.70 -6.56 19.51
N VAL A 57 -10.66 -6.40 20.45
CA VAL A 57 -11.47 -7.33 21.28
C VAL A 57 -12.80 -6.65 21.73
N SER A 58 -13.90 -7.44 21.65
CA SER A 58 -15.25 -7.49 22.32
C SER A 58 -15.73 -6.40 23.32
N ARG A 59 -17.01 -6.13 23.61
CA ARG A 59 -18.40 -6.66 23.35
C ARG A 59 -19.36 -5.60 23.97
N PHE A 60 -20.55 -5.29 23.45
CA PHE A 60 -21.81 -5.99 23.75
C PHE A 60 -22.97 -5.50 22.83
N PHE A 61 -23.88 -6.44 22.54
CA PHE A 61 -25.12 -6.33 21.74
C PHE A 61 -26.25 -5.53 22.42
N ARG A 62 -27.17 -4.94 21.63
CA ARG A 62 -28.61 -5.35 21.59
C ARG A 62 -29.39 -4.78 20.40
N LEU A 63 -30.40 -5.57 20.02
CA LEU A 63 -31.30 -5.56 18.86
C LEU A 63 -32.17 -4.31 18.68
N ALA A 64 -32.49 -4.01 17.41
CA ALA A 64 -33.84 -3.62 17.00
C ALA A 64 -34.10 -4.05 15.55
N SER A 65 -35.20 -4.77 15.37
CA SER A 65 -35.72 -5.35 14.14
C SER A 65 -36.29 -4.28 13.21
N ALA A 66 -35.94 -4.32 11.92
CA ALA A 66 -36.81 -3.82 10.85
C ALA A 66 -36.36 -4.40 9.50
N THR A 67 -37.23 -5.20 8.88
CA THR A 67 -37.16 -5.52 7.44
C THR A 67 -37.55 -4.28 6.63
N PRO A 68 -37.05 -4.14 5.39
CA PRO A 68 -37.99 -4.41 4.31
C PRO A 68 -37.38 -5.13 3.09
N SER A 69 -38.26 -5.96 2.52
CA SER A 69 -38.25 -6.52 1.17
C SER A 69 -37.90 -5.49 0.08
N ARG A 70 -37.01 -5.86 -0.85
CA ARG A 70 -37.09 -5.39 -2.24
C ARG A 70 -36.76 -6.53 -3.21
N ARG A 71 -37.77 -6.87 -4.01
CA ARG A 71 -37.73 -7.74 -5.19
C ARG A 71 -36.57 -7.34 -6.10
N GLY A 72 -35.62 -8.25 -6.30
CA GLY A 72 -34.70 -8.18 -7.44
C GLY A 72 -35.49 -8.52 -8.70
N THR A 73 -35.61 -7.57 -9.61
CA THR A 73 -35.93 -7.85 -11.01
C THR A 73 -34.85 -8.77 -11.56
N MET A 74 -35.23 -9.92 -12.15
CA MET A 74 -34.30 -10.77 -12.89
C MET A 74 -33.56 -9.90 -13.91
N LYS A 75 -32.24 -9.78 -13.77
CA LYS A 75 -31.41 -9.18 -14.81
C LYS A 75 -31.51 -10.08 -16.05
N GLN A 76 -31.97 -9.48 -17.13
CA GLN A 76 -32.00 -10.11 -18.45
C GLN A 76 -30.55 -10.45 -18.82
N GLY A 77 -30.27 -11.74 -19.03
CA GLY A 77 -28.91 -12.27 -19.12
C GLY A 77 -28.07 -11.69 -20.27
N TYR A 78 -26.76 -11.84 -20.09
CA TYR A 78 -25.63 -11.56 -20.97
C TYR A 78 -25.96 -11.34 -22.45
N LYS A 79 -25.62 -10.16 -22.99
CA LYS A 79 -25.65 -9.90 -24.44
C LYS A 79 -24.24 -9.77 -24.99
N LYS A 80 -23.61 -10.92 -25.29
CA LYS A 80 -22.35 -10.97 -26.04
C LYS A 80 -22.61 -10.51 -27.47
N LEU A 81 -21.77 -9.61 -27.98
CA LEU A 81 -21.91 -9.09 -29.33
C LEU A 81 -21.39 -10.10 -30.35
N GLU A 82 -22.15 -10.33 -31.43
CA GLU A 82 -21.72 -11.14 -32.57
C GLU A 82 -20.51 -10.55 -33.30
N LYS A 83 -20.32 -9.23 -33.20
CA LYS A 83 -19.15 -8.49 -33.69
C LYS A 83 -18.63 -7.56 -32.59
N PRO A 84 -17.31 -7.52 -32.31
CA PRO A 84 -16.76 -6.61 -31.31
C PRO A 84 -17.09 -5.16 -31.61
N LEU A 85 -17.29 -4.35 -30.55
CA LEU A 85 -17.35 -2.89 -30.71
C LEU A 85 -16.06 -2.42 -31.38
N ARG A 86 -16.19 -1.57 -32.41
CA ARG A 86 -15.02 -0.99 -33.08
C ARG A 86 -14.18 -0.21 -32.06
N LYS A 87 -12.88 -0.53 -31.99
CA LYS A 87 -11.88 0.32 -31.32
C LYS A 87 -11.91 1.68 -32.03
N GLY A 88 -12.51 2.70 -31.40
CA GLY A 88 -12.61 4.04 -31.99
C GLY A 88 -13.96 4.75 -31.85
N ASN A 89 -14.98 4.21 -31.16
CA ASN A 89 -16.08 5.05 -30.72
C ASN A 89 -15.52 6.13 -29.76
N ASP A 90 -15.89 7.40 -29.96
CA ASP A 90 -15.32 8.59 -29.29
C ASP A 90 -15.39 8.57 -27.74
N LYS A 91 -16.12 7.61 -27.15
CA LYS A 91 -16.20 7.40 -25.70
C LYS A 91 -15.34 6.20 -25.28
N LYS A 92 -14.09 6.45 -24.89
CA LYS A 92 -13.27 5.43 -24.20
C LYS A 92 -13.97 5.02 -22.89
N ARG A 93 -14.20 3.72 -22.73
CA ARG A 93 -14.64 3.09 -21.47
C ARG A 93 -13.62 3.36 -20.36
N THR A 94 -14.05 3.39 -19.10
CA THR A 94 -13.19 3.77 -17.97
C THR A 94 -12.87 2.58 -17.09
N ILE A 95 -11.59 2.38 -16.80
CA ILE A 95 -11.13 1.40 -15.81
C ILE A 95 -10.56 2.18 -14.62
N PHE A 96 -11.17 1.98 -13.46
CA PHE A 96 -10.66 2.45 -12.18
C PHE A 96 -9.76 1.34 -11.61
N LEU A 97 -8.57 1.71 -11.15
CA LEU A 97 -7.60 0.81 -10.54
C LEU A 97 -7.29 1.29 -9.12
N ASP A 98 -7.31 0.39 -8.15
CA ASP A 98 -6.65 0.65 -6.87
C ASP A 98 -5.12 0.71 -7.03
N LEU A 99 -4.42 1.16 -6.00
CA LEU A 99 -2.97 1.31 -5.97
C LEU A 99 -2.30 0.24 -5.11
N ASP A 100 -2.47 0.33 -3.79
CA ASP A 100 -1.83 -0.57 -2.82
C ASP A 100 -2.47 -1.95 -2.88
N GLU A 101 -1.67 -3.00 -2.73
CA GLU A 101 -2.04 -4.42 -2.90
C GLU A 101 -2.65 -4.80 -4.27
N THR A 102 -2.82 -3.82 -5.17
CA THR A 102 -3.33 -4.01 -6.54
C THR A 102 -2.25 -3.81 -7.60
N LEU A 103 -1.58 -2.65 -7.63
CA LEU A 103 -0.50 -2.33 -8.59
C LEU A 103 0.90 -2.36 -7.95
N VAL A 104 0.99 -2.08 -6.66
CA VAL A 104 2.23 -2.08 -5.88
C VAL A 104 1.97 -2.65 -4.48
N HIS A 105 3.03 -3.02 -3.77
CA HIS A 105 3.02 -3.24 -2.34
C HIS A 105 4.03 -2.27 -1.71
N ALA A 106 3.64 -1.59 -0.63
CA ALA A 106 4.49 -0.65 0.08
C ALA A 106 4.58 -0.96 1.56
N SER A 107 5.77 -0.79 2.13
CA SER A 107 6.02 -1.11 3.54
C SER A 107 6.96 -0.08 4.20
N MET A 108 6.81 0.11 5.51
CA MET A 108 7.73 0.95 6.29
C MET A 108 9.09 0.30 6.55
N GLN A 109 9.16 -1.03 6.42
CA GLN A 109 10.38 -1.83 6.56
C GLN A 109 10.77 -2.40 5.20
N PRO A 110 12.05 -2.42 4.83
CA PRO A 110 12.47 -3.06 3.60
C PRO A 110 12.06 -4.54 3.59
N PRO A 111 11.46 -5.05 2.51
CA PRO A 111 11.18 -6.47 2.38
C PRO A 111 12.49 -7.27 2.37
N VAL A 112 12.45 -8.46 2.98
CA VAL A 112 13.66 -9.29 3.18
C VAL A 112 14.00 -10.13 1.95
N ARG A 113 12.98 -10.52 1.17
CA ARG A 113 13.10 -11.55 0.13
C ARG A 113 13.00 -11.01 -1.30
N VAL A 114 12.65 -9.74 -1.46
CA VAL A 114 12.47 -9.11 -2.77
C VAL A 114 13.20 -7.79 -2.83
N ASN A 115 13.61 -7.42 -4.03
CA ASN A 115 14.25 -6.13 -4.27
C ASN A 115 13.21 -5.01 -4.24
N VAL A 116 13.56 -3.90 -3.59
CA VAL A 116 12.78 -2.67 -3.62
C VAL A 116 12.97 -2.00 -4.98
N ASP A 117 11.88 -1.64 -5.65
CA ASP A 117 11.94 -0.90 -6.92
C ASP A 117 12.25 0.57 -6.70
N PHE A 118 11.61 1.19 -5.70
CA PHE A 118 11.89 2.56 -5.30
C PHE A 118 11.40 2.86 -3.89
N THR A 119 11.89 3.97 -3.34
CA THR A 119 11.44 4.51 -2.05
C THR A 119 10.72 5.84 -2.27
N VAL A 120 9.63 6.05 -1.53
CA VAL A 120 8.97 7.36 -1.38
C VAL A 120 9.11 7.83 0.06
N ARG A 121 9.07 9.15 0.29
CA ARG A 121 9.26 9.73 1.63
C ARG A 121 8.03 10.53 2.01
N ILE A 122 7.28 10.05 2.98
CA ILE A 122 6.07 10.71 3.46
C ILE A 122 6.42 11.61 4.64
N LYS A 123 5.86 12.82 4.67
CA LYS A 123 6.01 13.74 5.79
C LYS A 123 4.77 13.65 6.66
N ILE A 124 4.92 13.20 7.91
CA ILE A 124 3.84 13.10 8.89
C ILE A 124 4.32 13.81 10.15
N GLU A 125 3.60 14.85 10.58
CA GLU A 125 3.88 15.57 11.84
C GLU A 125 5.35 16.04 11.99
N GLY A 126 5.97 16.44 10.87
CA GLY A 126 7.38 16.86 10.84
C GLY A 126 8.40 15.72 10.77
N ALA A 127 7.98 14.46 10.96
CA ALA A 127 8.81 13.29 10.71
C ALA A 127 8.79 12.91 9.22
N VAL A 128 9.94 12.43 8.71
CA VAL A 128 10.06 11.90 7.36
C VAL A 128 10.17 10.38 7.45
N ILE A 129 9.13 9.69 6.98
CA ILE A 129 9.04 8.23 7.02
C ILE A 129 9.30 7.67 5.61
N PRO A 130 10.29 6.77 5.43
CA PRO A 130 10.48 6.09 4.16
C PRO A 130 9.47 4.97 3.98
N MET A 131 8.91 4.88 2.77
CA MET A 131 8.10 3.75 2.32
C MET A 131 8.84 3.05 1.18
N PHE A 132 9.11 1.75 1.36
CA PHE A 132 9.75 0.87 0.39
C PHE A 132 8.67 0.27 -0.50
N VAL A 133 8.76 0.52 -1.80
CA VAL A 133 7.73 0.12 -2.77
C VAL A 133 8.27 -0.97 -3.67
N VAL A 134 7.51 -2.06 -3.77
CA VAL A 134 7.70 -3.16 -4.71
C VAL A 134 6.58 -3.08 -5.73
N LYS A 135 6.93 -3.07 -7.01
CA LYS A 135 5.96 -3.11 -8.10
C LYS A 135 5.41 -4.52 -8.25
N ARG A 136 4.11 -4.62 -8.49
CA ARG A 136 3.52 -5.90 -8.91
C ARG A 136 4.11 -6.30 -10.28
N PRO A 137 4.48 -7.58 -10.47
CA PRO A 137 4.99 -8.06 -11.75
C PRO A 137 4.09 -7.66 -12.94
N GLY A 138 4.70 -7.17 -14.01
CA GLY A 138 3.99 -6.77 -15.23
C GLY A 138 3.23 -5.45 -15.18
N VAL A 139 3.27 -4.67 -14.08
CA VAL A 139 2.46 -3.45 -13.94
C VAL A 139 2.63 -2.42 -15.07
N THR A 140 3.86 -2.22 -15.56
CA THR A 140 4.13 -1.29 -16.67
C THR A 140 3.48 -1.78 -17.97
N GLU A 141 3.67 -3.07 -18.31
CA GLU A 141 3.06 -3.67 -19.50
C GLU A 141 1.53 -3.67 -19.43
N PHE A 142 0.98 -3.97 -18.24
CA PHE A 142 -0.45 -3.92 -17.98
C PHE A 142 -1.02 -2.53 -18.26
N LEU A 143 -0.46 -1.48 -17.65
CA LEU A 143 -0.90 -0.09 -17.85
C LEU A 143 -0.82 0.28 -19.33
N ASP A 144 0.32 0.04 -20.00
CA ASP A 144 0.50 0.36 -21.41
C ASP A 144 -0.52 -0.36 -22.31
N LYS A 145 -0.85 -1.61 -22.00
CA LYS A 145 -1.81 -2.41 -22.77
C LYS A 145 -3.24 -1.88 -22.62
N ILE A 146 -3.69 -1.63 -21.40
CA ILE A 146 -5.05 -1.12 -21.18
C ILE A 146 -5.19 0.36 -21.60
N GLY A 147 -4.15 1.17 -21.46
CA GLY A 147 -4.16 2.61 -21.78
C GLY A 147 -4.43 2.93 -23.25
N LYS A 148 -4.08 2.00 -24.15
CA LYS A 148 -4.40 2.09 -25.59
C LYS A 148 -5.91 2.17 -25.83
N ASN A 149 -6.66 1.43 -25.01
CA ASN A 149 -8.05 1.04 -25.27
C ASN A 149 -9.04 1.71 -24.29
N PHE A 150 -8.60 1.97 -23.06
CA PHE A 150 -9.41 2.46 -21.97
C PHE A 150 -8.89 3.81 -21.46
N ARG A 151 -9.80 4.57 -20.84
CA ARG A 151 -9.42 5.67 -19.95
C ARG A 151 -9.07 5.05 -18.60
N VAL A 152 -7.82 5.18 -18.18
CA VAL A 152 -7.33 4.62 -16.90
C VAL A 152 -7.38 5.70 -15.83
N VAL A 153 -8.02 5.39 -14.71
CA VAL A 153 -8.10 6.25 -13.53
C VAL A 153 -7.56 5.46 -12.34
N VAL A 154 -6.62 6.02 -11.60
CA VAL A 154 -6.28 5.45 -10.28
C VAL A 154 -7.21 6.02 -9.25
N PHE A 155 -7.87 5.16 -8.48
CA PHE A 155 -8.75 5.54 -7.37
C PHE A 155 -8.33 4.76 -6.14
N THR A 156 -7.62 5.42 -5.24
CA THR A 156 -7.00 4.81 -4.06
C THR A 156 -7.59 5.38 -2.78
N ALA A 157 -7.69 4.55 -1.75
CA ALA A 157 -7.93 5.02 -0.38
C ALA A 157 -6.65 5.56 0.29
N GLY A 158 -5.52 5.67 -0.44
CA GLY A 158 -4.28 6.29 0.02
C GLY A 158 -4.35 7.82 0.04
N LEU A 159 -3.49 8.42 0.86
CA LEU A 159 -3.35 9.89 0.92
C LEU A 159 -2.52 10.43 -0.26
N PRO A 160 -2.81 11.65 -0.74
CA PRO A 160 -2.09 12.25 -1.87
C PRO A 160 -0.57 12.33 -1.67
N GLU A 161 -0.09 12.61 -0.45
CA GLU A 161 1.33 12.77 -0.12
C GLU A 161 2.13 11.50 -0.37
N TYR A 162 1.49 10.34 -0.25
CA TYR A 162 2.06 9.04 -0.53
C TYR A 162 1.80 8.65 -1.99
N ALA A 163 0.53 8.54 -2.38
CA ALA A 163 0.12 7.93 -3.63
C ALA A 163 0.62 8.70 -4.85
N SER A 164 0.71 10.04 -4.78
CA SER A 164 1.23 10.83 -5.90
C SER A 164 2.69 10.51 -6.19
N GLN A 165 3.53 10.37 -5.15
CA GLN A 165 4.95 10.04 -5.31
C GLN A 165 5.13 8.65 -5.92
N VAL A 166 4.28 7.68 -5.54
CA VAL A 166 4.30 6.34 -6.12
C VAL A 166 3.91 6.39 -7.59
N LEU A 167 2.79 7.04 -7.91
CA LEU A 167 2.26 7.13 -9.27
C LEU A 167 3.21 7.87 -10.21
N ASP A 168 3.92 8.90 -9.75
CA ASP A 168 4.92 9.63 -10.54
C ASP A 168 6.10 8.75 -10.93
N LYS A 169 6.46 7.75 -10.10
CA LYS A 169 7.52 6.79 -10.38
C LYS A 169 7.04 5.58 -11.19
N LEU A 170 5.77 5.21 -11.01
CA LEU A 170 5.14 4.04 -11.63
C LEU A 170 4.72 4.30 -13.09
N ASP A 171 4.02 5.42 -13.34
CA ASP A 171 3.39 5.73 -14.63
C ASP A 171 4.28 6.57 -15.55
N LYS A 172 5.40 5.97 -15.98
CA LYS A 172 6.39 6.64 -16.83
C LYS A 172 5.85 7.05 -18.21
N ASN A 173 4.87 6.30 -18.72
CA ASN A 173 4.28 6.51 -20.04
C ASN A 173 3.03 7.42 -20.00
N ARG A 174 2.70 7.97 -18.83
CA ARG A 174 1.56 8.89 -18.63
C ARG A 174 0.23 8.31 -19.12
N VAL A 175 0.02 7.03 -18.82
CA VAL A 175 -1.21 6.30 -19.16
C VAL A 175 -2.37 6.74 -18.28
N ILE A 176 -2.10 7.07 -17.01
CA ILE A 176 -3.13 7.38 -16.02
C ILE A 176 -3.69 8.78 -16.29
N SER A 177 -4.97 8.82 -16.70
CA SER A 177 -5.66 10.05 -17.07
C SER A 177 -6.12 10.89 -15.89
N GLN A 178 -6.35 10.26 -14.73
CA GLN A 178 -6.84 10.92 -13.53
C GLN A 178 -6.42 10.13 -12.29
N ARG A 179 -6.18 10.84 -11.19
CA ARG A 179 -5.85 10.28 -9.87
C ARG A 179 -6.90 10.76 -8.87
N LEU A 180 -7.54 9.82 -8.19
CA LEU A 180 -8.51 10.03 -7.12
C LEU A 180 -7.94 9.42 -5.84
N TYR A 181 -7.92 10.19 -4.77
CA TYR A 181 -7.31 9.81 -3.49
C TYR A 181 -8.38 9.57 -2.43
N ARG A 182 -7.95 9.37 -1.18
CA ARG A 182 -8.84 9.11 -0.04
C ARG A 182 -9.97 10.13 0.13
N ASP A 183 -9.71 11.41 -0.14
CA ASP A 183 -10.69 12.49 -0.07
C ASP A 183 -11.84 12.34 -1.08
N SER A 184 -11.63 11.54 -2.12
CA SER A 184 -12.61 11.19 -3.14
C SER A 184 -13.43 9.95 -2.77
N CYS A 185 -13.09 9.25 -1.69
CA CYS A 185 -13.83 8.07 -1.21
C CYS A 185 -15.01 8.47 -0.32
N THR A 186 -16.02 7.60 -0.28
CA THR A 186 -17.12 7.66 0.69
C THR A 186 -16.71 6.91 1.95
N GLU A 187 -16.50 7.63 3.05
CA GLU A 187 -16.19 7.01 4.34
C GLU A 187 -17.45 6.39 4.98
N MET A 188 -17.35 5.14 5.40
CA MET A 188 -18.41 4.36 6.02
C MET A 188 -17.84 3.56 7.20
N ASN A 189 -18.03 4.07 8.42
CA ASN A 189 -17.55 3.45 9.66
C ASN A 189 -16.02 3.22 9.67
N GLY A 190 -15.23 4.24 9.30
CA GLY A 190 -13.77 4.15 9.25
C GLY A 190 -13.21 3.28 8.12
N ARG A 191 -14.04 2.92 7.13
CA ARG A 191 -13.63 2.24 5.90
C ARG A 191 -13.99 3.11 4.70
N TYR A 192 -13.29 2.95 3.59
CA TYR A 192 -13.47 3.77 2.40
C TYR A 192 -14.08 2.96 1.26
N ALA A 193 -15.26 3.37 0.81
CA ALA A 193 -15.89 2.87 -0.41
C ALA A 193 -15.63 3.85 -1.56
N LYS A 194 -15.47 3.32 -2.78
CA LYS A 194 -15.18 4.07 -4.00
C LYS A 194 -16.46 4.19 -4.81
N ASP A 195 -17.22 5.27 -4.57
CA ASP A 195 -18.50 5.49 -5.23
C ASP A 195 -18.31 5.88 -6.70
N LEU A 196 -18.49 4.92 -7.60
CA LEU A 196 -18.34 5.14 -9.03
C LEU A 196 -19.43 6.08 -9.60
N SER A 197 -20.58 6.20 -8.93
CA SER A 197 -21.67 7.05 -9.41
C SER A 197 -21.30 8.54 -9.45
N LEU A 198 -20.39 8.97 -8.57
CA LEU A 198 -19.88 10.35 -8.50
C LEU A 198 -19.04 10.73 -9.74
N PHE A 199 -18.45 9.74 -10.42
CA PHE A 199 -17.50 9.96 -11.52
C PHE A 199 -18.01 9.44 -12.87
N ALA A 200 -18.89 8.44 -12.87
CA ALA A 200 -19.43 7.82 -14.08
C ALA A 200 -20.63 8.57 -14.68
N ARG A 201 -21.10 9.66 -14.03
CA ARG A 201 -22.24 10.53 -14.37
C ARG A 201 -23.57 9.80 -14.62
N THR A 202 -23.68 8.96 -15.65
CA THR A 202 -24.90 8.21 -16.01
C THR A 202 -24.66 6.82 -16.61
N ASP A 203 -23.41 6.35 -16.75
CA ASP A 203 -23.13 5.15 -17.57
C ASP A 203 -22.19 4.16 -16.88
N LEU A 204 -22.73 3.53 -15.82
CA LEU A 204 -22.03 2.47 -15.09
C LEU A 204 -21.80 1.21 -15.94
N GLY A 205 -22.50 1.03 -17.06
CA GLY A 205 -22.24 -0.10 -17.97
C GLY A 205 -20.88 0.00 -18.68
N ASN A 206 -20.27 1.18 -18.72
CA ASN A 206 -18.98 1.43 -19.38
C ASN A 206 -17.81 1.59 -18.40
N VAL A 207 -17.98 1.14 -17.15
CA VAL A 207 -17.00 1.31 -16.07
C VAL A 207 -16.72 -0.01 -15.35
N LEU A 208 -15.45 -0.26 -15.00
CA LEU A 208 -15.08 -1.29 -14.02
C LEU A 208 -14.10 -0.72 -12.99
N LEU A 209 -14.11 -1.28 -11.79
CA LEU A 209 -13.18 -1.00 -10.69
C LEU A 209 -12.43 -2.28 -10.31
N VAL A 210 -11.11 -2.28 -10.49
CA VAL A 210 -10.23 -3.35 -10.04
C VAL A 210 -9.68 -3.01 -8.67
N ASP A 211 -9.90 -3.89 -7.71
CA ASP A 211 -9.54 -3.68 -6.30
C ASP A 211 -9.38 -5.03 -5.58
N ASP A 212 -8.40 -5.13 -4.69
CA ASP A 212 -8.22 -6.34 -3.87
C ASP A 212 -9.16 -6.35 -2.65
N ASN A 213 -9.76 -5.22 -2.28
CA ASN A 213 -10.66 -5.13 -1.13
C ASN A 213 -12.13 -5.06 -1.58
N PRO A 214 -12.96 -6.08 -1.29
CA PRO A 214 -14.36 -6.08 -1.68
C PRO A 214 -15.22 -4.94 -1.15
N PHE A 215 -14.77 -4.28 -0.08
CA PHE A 215 -15.46 -3.11 0.45
C PHE A 215 -15.32 -1.88 -0.45
N SER A 216 -14.24 -1.78 -1.21
CA SER A 216 -13.98 -0.64 -2.08
C SER A 216 -15.07 -0.48 -3.13
N TYR A 217 -15.60 -1.56 -3.70
CA TYR A 217 -16.70 -1.55 -4.67
C TYR A 217 -18.07 -1.90 -4.06
N LEU A 218 -18.25 -1.72 -2.74
CA LEU A 218 -19.49 -2.07 -2.04
C LEU A 218 -20.74 -1.38 -2.63
N LEU A 219 -20.59 -0.14 -3.12
CA LEU A 219 -21.71 0.66 -3.64
C LEU A 219 -22.12 0.26 -5.06
N GLN A 220 -21.23 -0.39 -5.81
CA GLN A 220 -21.48 -0.89 -7.17
C GLN A 220 -20.80 -2.27 -7.37
N PRO A 221 -21.30 -3.33 -6.70
CA PRO A 221 -20.61 -4.62 -6.68
C PRO A 221 -20.49 -5.28 -8.07
N ASP A 222 -21.45 -5.04 -8.97
CA ASP A 222 -21.42 -5.55 -10.34
C ASP A 222 -20.30 -4.92 -11.20
N ASN A 223 -19.78 -3.76 -10.78
CA ASN A 223 -18.67 -3.07 -11.44
C ASN A 223 -17.30 -3.48 -10.87
N GLY A 224 -17.30 -4.21 -9.74
CA GLY A 224 -16.08 -4.65 -9.06
C GLY A 224 -15.46 -5.87 -9.73
N VAL A 225 -14.16 -5.80 -10.00
CA VAL A 225 -13.33 -6.93 -10.42
C VAL A 225 -12.33 -7.20 -9.32
N HIS A 226 -12.58 -8.23 -8.51
CA HIS A 226 -11.67 -8.62 -7.45
C HIS A 226 -10.35 -9.13 -8.03
N ILE A 227 -9.23 -8.60 -7.54
CA ILE A 227 -7.89 -9.10 -7.80
C ILE A 227 -7.27 -9.66 -6.51
N LYS A 228 -6.46 -10.72 -6.62
CA LYS A 228 -5.69 -11.22 -5.48
C LYS A 228 -4.80 -10.08 -4.94
N PRO A 229 -4.76 -9.83 -3.62
CA PRO A 229 -3.84 -8.86 -3.06
C PRO A 229 -2.39 -9.27 -3.37
N PHE A 230 -1.58 -8.30 -3.78
CA PHE A 230 -0.16 -8.47 -4.05
C PHE A 230 0.66 -8.11 -2.82
N VAL A 231 1.46 -9.06 -2.35
CA VAL A 231 2.40 -8.88 -1.24
C VAL A 231 3.70 -9.60 -1.60
N ASP A 232 4.59 -8.89 -2.29
CA ASP A 232 5.97 -9.33 -2.63
C ASP A 232 6.08 -10.66 -3.40
N ASP A 233 4.98 -11.16 -3.97
CA ASP A 233 4.93 -12.41 -4.75
C ASP A 233 5.40 -12.16 -6.19
N MET A 234 6.71 -12.28 -6.44
CA MET A 234 7.29 -11.97 -7.76
C MET A 234 6.90 -12.95 -8.87
N GLU A 235 6.27 -14.08 -8.53
CA GLU A 235 5.68 -15.02 -9.49
C GLU A 235 4.23 -14.68 -9.84
N ASP A 236 3.64 -13.64 -9.22
CA ASP A 236 2.26 -13.19 -9.48
C ASP A 236 2.03 -12.86 -10.97
N GLN A 237 0.94 -13.38 -11.54
CA GLN A 237 0.54 -13.16 -12.93
C GLN A 237 -0.82 -12.47 -13.06
N GLU A 238 -1.40 -11.94 -11.97
CA GLU A 238 -2.80 -11.49 -12.01
C GLU A 238 -3.01 -10.27 -12.89
N LEU A 239 -2.04 -9.36 -12.99
CA LEU A 239 -2.13 -8.22 -13.91
C LEU A 239 -2.14 -8.66 -15.37
N MET A 240 -1.40 -9.71 -15.73
CA MET A 240 -1.40 -10.24 -17.09
C MET A 240 -2.73 -10.93 -17.42
N LYS A 241 -3.28 -11.71 -16.48
CA LYS A 241 -4.63 -12.28 -16.60
C LYS A 241 -5.69 -11.19 -16.77
N LEU A 242 -5.59 -10.09 -16.01
CA LEU A 242 -6.49 -8.94 -16.19
C LEU A 242 -6.32 -8.28 -17.56
N ALA A 243 -5.08 -8.16 -18.06
CA ALA A 243 -4.83 -7.59 -19.38
C ALA A 243 -5.51 -8.41 -20.49
N GLU A 244 -5.43 -9.73 -20.42
CA GLU A 244 -6.13 -10.64 -21.34
C GLU A 244 -7.65 -10.55 -21.22
N PHE A 245 -8.17 -10.38 -20.00
CA PHE A 245 -9.59 -10.12 -19.77
C PHE A 245 -10.03 -8.82 -20.44
N PHE A 246 -9.30 -7.72 -20.25
CA PHE A 246 -9.66 -6.42 -20.83
C PHE A 246 -9.62 -6.40 -22.35
N ASP A 247 -8.78 -7.21 -23.00
CA ASP A 247 -8.81 -7.39 -24.46
C ASP A 247 -10.16 -7.96 -24.95
N LYS A 248 -10.82 -8.81 -24.13
CA LYS A 248 -12.10 -9.44 -24.45
C LYS A 248 -13.31 -8.53 -24.15
N CYS A 249 -13.16 -7.50 -23.32
CA CYS A 249 -14.26 -6.60 -22.93
C CYS A 249 -14.98 -5.91 -24.11
N TYR A 250 -14.33 -5.75 -25.26
CA TYR A 250 -14.96 -5.19 -26.47
C TYR A 250 -16.04 -6.09 -27.09
N GLN A 251 -16.15 -7.35 -26.65
CA GLN A 251 -17.21 -8.28 -27.04
C GLN A 251 -18.51 -8.04 -26.26
N TYR A 252 -18.51 -7.15 -25.28
CA TYR A 252 -19.66 -6.89 -24.41
C TYR A 252 -20.12 -5.45 -24.57
N GLU A 253 -21.43 -5.24 -24.63
CA GLU A 253 -22.06 -3.92 -24.62
C GLU A 253 -21.94 -3.27 -23.23
N ASP A 254 -22.14 -4.06 -22.19
CA ASP A 254 -21.99 -3.70 -20.78
C ASP A 254 -20.79 -4.43 -20.16
N LEU A 255 -19.86 -3.69 -19.57
CA LEU A 255 -18.67 -4.25 -18.93
C LEU A 255 -18.99 -5.12 -17.71
N ARG A 256 -20.14 -4.91 -17.05
CA ARG A 256 -20.56 -5.70 -15.90
C ARG A 256 -20.86 -7.15 -16.30
N ASP A 257 -21.36 -7.36 -17.51
CA ASP A 257 -21.53 -8.70 -18.07
C ASP A 257 -20.18 -9.39 -18.29
N ALA A 258 -19.19 -8.64 -18.80
CA ALA A 258 -17.82 -9.14 -18.97
C ALA A 258 -17.18 -9.51 -17.62
N ALA A 259 -17.34 -8.64 -16.60
CA ALA A 259 -16.83 -8.90 -15.26
C ALA A 259 -17.46 -10.14 -14.63
N SER A 260 -18.78 -10.30 -14.75
CA SER A 260 -19.50 -11.48 -14.25
C SER A 260 -18.99 -12.78 -14.89
N GLU A 261 -18.80 -12.83 -16.21
CA GLU A 261 -18.25 -14.00 -16.90
C GLU A 261 -16.79 -14.29 -16.51
N PHE A 262 -15.96 -13.25 -16.37
CA PHE A 262 -14.57 -13.42 -15.94
C PHE A 262 -14.48 -14.01 -14.53
N LEU A 263 -15.32 -13.55 -13.61
CA LEU A 263 -15.35 -14.02 -12.22
C LEU A 263 -15.94 -15.43 -12.11
N SER A 264 -16.90 -15.81 -12.95
CA SER A 264 -17.43 -17.18 -12.96
C SER A 264 -16.41 -18.22 -13.42
N ASN A 265 -15.51 -17.84 -14.34
CA ASN A 265 -14.48 -18.73 -14.89
C ASN A 265 -13.25 -18.90 -13.98
N LYS A 266 -13.17 -18.17 -12.85
CA LYS A 266 -12.10 -18.31 -11.85
C LYS A 266 -12.41 -19.36 -10.76
N ASN A 267 -13.65 -19.83 -10.67
CA ASN A 267 -14.08 -20.88 -9.74
C ASN A 267 -14.05 -22.26 -10.41
#